data_AF-A0A914P3A6-F1
#
_entry.id   AF-A0A914P3A6-F1
#
_cell.length_a   1.000
_cell.length_b   1.000
_cell.length_c   1.000
_cell.angle_alpha   90.00
_cell.angle_beta   90.00
_cell.angle_gamma   90.00
#
_symmetry.space_group_name_H-M   'P 1'
#
loop_
_entity.id
_entity.type
_entity.pdbx_description
1 polymer ?
#
loop_
_entity_poly.entity_id
_entity_poly.type
_entity_poly.pdbx_seq_one_letter_code
_entity_poly.pdbx_strand_id
1 'polypeptide(L)'
;MWQLLEQRTDGLEIAFERCKNWSKYASQLLSFARARLSLEQEYSQRLLKMSDQQLGPLTNQQIENQFSSLDQKMPLSLLFGQLMENTKQFASRADSTVQQLQQRFIESLESRQKDHNIRRRKLKS
;
A
#
# COMPACT_ATOMS: atom_id res chain seq x y z
N MET A 1 -34.06 8.80 12.13
CA MET A 1 -33.82 7.74 11.12
C MET A 1 -34.17 6.34 11.65
N TRP A 2 -33.82 5.98 12.89
CA TRP A 2 -34.18 4.67 13.49
C TRP A 2 -35.70 4.52 13.79
N GLN A 3 -36.36 5.59 14.23
CA GLN A 3 -37.81 5.63 14.46
C GLN A 3 -38.65 5.32 13.20
N LEU A 4 -38.13 5.64 12.00
CA LEU A 4 -38.79 5.31 10.73
C LEU A 4 -38.69 3.83 10.36
N LEU A 5 -37.63 3.14 10.81
CA LEU A 5 -37.48 1.70 10.60
C LEU A 5 -38.33 0.92 11.61
N GLU A 6 -38.43 1.38 12.85
CA GLU A 6 -39.22 0.75 13.90
C GLU A 6 -40.74 0.74 13.60
N GLN A 7 -41.23 1.77 12.92
CA GLN A 7 -42.63 1.89 12.52
C GLN A 7 -42.99 1.03 11.29
N ARG A 8 -42.00 0.41 10.63
CA ARG A 8 -42.22 -0.44 9.46
C ARG A 8 -42.22 -1.92 9.85
N THR A 9 -43.14 -2.68 9.26
CA THR A 9 -43.26 -4.12 9.46
C THR A 9 -42.03 -4.90 8.97
N ASP A 10 -41.32 -4.40 7.97
CA ASP A 10 -40.09 -4.98 7.40
C ASP A 10 -38.80 -4.29 7.88
N GLY A 11 -38.89 -3.34 8.82
CA GLY A 11 -37.77 -2.48 9.20
C GLY A 11 -36.58 -3.23 9.81
N LEU A 12 -36.85 -4.30 10.56
CA LEU A 12 -35.82 -5.17 11.11
C LEU A 12 -35.04 -5.90 10.01
N GLU A 13 -35.73 -6.41 9.00
CA GLU A 13 -35.12 -7.11 7.87
C GLU A 13 -34.28 -6.17 7.01
N ILE A 14 -34.78 -4.95 6.74
CA ILE A 14 -34.02 -3.89 6.06
C ILE A 14 -32.74 -3.56 6.83
N ALA A 15 -32.82 -3.42 8.16
CA ALA A 15 -31.65 -3.16 9.00
C ALA A 15 -30.63 -4.30 8.93
N PHE A 16 -31.07 -5.56 8.99
CA PHE A 16 -30.17 -6.71 8.89
C PHE A 16 -29.52 -6.86 7.52
N GLU A 17 -30.26 -6.64 6.43
CA GLU A 17 -29.70 -6.64 5.08
C GLU A 17 -28.70 -5.49 4.89
N ARG A 18 -28.97 -4.30 5.44
CA ARG A 18 -28.00 -3.21 5.44
C ARG A 18 -26.71 -3.57 6.19
N CYS A 19 -26.82 -4.19 7.37
CA CYS A 19 -25.67 -4.68 8.12
C CYS A 19 -24.89 -5.76 7.32
N LYS A 20 -25.58 -6.66 6.63
CA LYS A 20 -24.95 -7.66 5.75
C LYS A 20 -24.19 -7.00 4.60
N ASN A 21 -24.79 -6.00 3.97
CA ASN A 21 -24.19 -5.25 2.87
C ASN A 21 -22.97 -4.45 3.32
N TRP A 22 -23.00 -3.87 4.53
CA TRP A 22 -21.82 -3.22 5.12
C TRP A 22 -20.66 -4.22 5.28
N SER A 23 -20.93 -5.41 5.83
CA SER A 23 -19.88 -6.44 5.95
C SER A 23 -19.36 -6.88 4.58
N LYS A 24 -20.24 -7.04 3.58
CA LYS A 24 -19.83 -7.38 2.20
C LYS A 24 -18.93 -6.30 1.59
N TYR A 25 -19.31 -5.04 1.76
CA TYR A 25 -18.52 -3.90 1.28
C TYR A 25 -17.14 -3.85 1.95
N ALA A 26 -17.07 -4.03 3.26
CA ALA A 26 -15.80 -4.08 3.99
C ALA A 26 -14.88 -5.20 3.45
N SER A 27 -15.40 -6.39 3.14
CA SER A 27 -14.62 -7.47 2.53
C SER A 27 -14.07 -7.09 1.15
N GLN A 28 -14.88 -6.45 0.32
CA GLN A 28 -14.45 -6.00 -1.01
C GLN A 28 -13.37 -4.92 -0.90
N LEU A 29 -13.54 -3.98 0.02
CA LEU A 29 -12.57 -2.92 0.27
C LEU A 29 -11.23 -3.48 0.79
N LEU A 30 -11.27 -4.44 1.71
CA LEU A 30 -10.08 -5.15 2.21
C LEU A 30 -9.37 -5.90 1.08
N SER A 31 -10.12 -6.60 0.22
CA SER A 31 -9.55 -7.31 -0.93
C SER A 31 -8.86 -6.36 -1.91
N PHE A 32 -9.52 -5.25 -2.26
CA PHE A 32 -8.96 -4.22 -3.11
C PHE A 32 -7.68 -3.63 -2.50
N ALA A 33 -7.74 -3.21 -1.24
CA ALA A 33 -6.61 -2.58 -0.57
C ALA A 33 -5.41 -3.52 -0.49
N ARG A 34 -5.60 -4.79 -0.14
CA ARG A 34 -4.52 -5.79 -0.14
C ARG A 34 -3.87 -5.97 -1.49
N ALA A 35 -4.68 -6.11 -2.54
CA ALA A 35 -4.17 -6.22 -3.90
C ALA A 35 -3.35 -4.98 -4.29
N ARG A 36 -3.84 -3.78 -3.93
CA ARG A 36 -3.12 -2.54 -4.20
C ARG A 36 -1.80 -2.45 -3.42
N LEU A 37 -1.80 -2.79 -2.14
CA LEU A 37 -0.60 -2.79 -1.30
C LEU A 37 0.44 -3.79 -1.80
N SER A 38 0.02 -4.98 -2.24
CA SER A 38 0.90 -5.97 -2.87
C SER A 38 1.57 -5.41 -4.12
N LEU A 39 0.80 -4.75 -5.00
CA LEU A 39 1.34 -4.16 -6.23
C LEU A 39 2.33 -3.01 -5.94
N GLU A 40 2.03 -2.16 -4.95
CA GLU A 40 2.95 -1.09 -4.53
C GLU A 40 4.25 -1.66 -3.95
N GLN A 41 4.16 -2.73 -3.16
CA GLN A 41 5.34 -3.40 -2.60
C GLN A 41 6.20 -4.07 -3.68
N GLU A 42 5.57 -4.72 -4.67
CA GLU A 42 6.30 -5.26 -5.81
C GLU A 42 6.98 -4.15 -6.63
N TYR A 43 6.29 -3.03 -6.83
CA TYR A 43 6.83 -1.89 -7.57
C TYR A 43 8.03 -1.27 -6.85
N SER A 44 7.94 -1.03 -5.54
CA SER A 44 9.04 -0.48 -4.74
C SER A 44 10.27 -1.40 -4.76
N GLN A 45 10.07 -2.72 -4.66
CA GLN A 45 11.15 -3.70 -4.75
C GLN A 45 11.83 -3.71 -6.13
N ARG A 46 11.05 -3.57 -7.21
CA ARG A 46 11.61 -3.49 -8.57
C ARG A 46 12.42 -2.20 -8.76
N LEU A 47 11.93 -1.07 -8.25
CA LEU A 47 12.67 0.20 -8.28
C LEU A 47 13.98 0.14 -7.50
N LEU A 48 13.99 -0.48 -6.32
CA LEU A 48 15.23 -0.67 -5.54
C LEU A 48 16.25 -1.49 -6.32
N LYS A 49 15.84 -2.66 -6.83
CA LYS A 49 16.71 -3.54 -7.63
C LYS A 49 17.28 -2.82 -8.85
N MET A 50 16.44 -2.09 -9.58
CA MET A 50 16.89 -1.30 -10.74
C MET A 50 17.91 -0.22 -10.32
N SER A 51 17.62 0.51 -9.25
CA SER A 51 18.50 1.57 -8.76
C SER A 51 19.86 1.04 -8.32
N ASP A 52 19.89 -0.11 -7.63
CA ASP A 52 21.13 -0.79 -7.24
C ASP A 52 21.94 -1.28 -8.44
N GLN A 53 21.26 -1.89 -9.42
CA GLN A 53 21.89 -2.35 -10.65
C GLN A 53 22.51 -1.22 -11.47
N GLN A 54 21.91 -0.03 -11.45
CA GLN A 54 22.40 1.12 -12.21
C GLN A 54 23.46 1.95 -11.46
N LEU A 55 23.41 2.01 -10.13
CA LEU A 55 24.42 2.68 -9.30
C LEU A 55 25.76 1.92 -9.25
N GLY A 56 25.74 0.58 -9.27
CA GLY A 56 26.97 -0.23 -9.21
C GLY A 56 27.98 0.11 -10.32
N PRO A 57 27.59 0.06 -11.61
CA PRO A 57 28.46 0.42 -12.72
C PRO A 57 28.95 1.86 -12.68
N LEU A 58 28.12 2.82 -12.22
CA LEU A 58 28.50 4.23 -12.11
C LEU A 58 29.55 4.45 -11.02
N THR A 59 29.37 3.80 -9.86
CA THR A 59 30.34 3.86 -8.76
C THR A 59 31.68 3.24 -9.18
N ASN A 60 31.63 2.09 -9.86
CA ASN A 60 32.83 1.40 -10.34
C ASN A 60 33.56 2.18 -11.44
N GLN A 61 32.82 2.77 -12.41
CA GLN A 61 33.39 3.64 -13.43
C GLN A 61 33.95 4.94 -12.85
N GLN A 62 33.36 5.50 -11.78
CA GLN A 62 33.91 6.65 -11.08
C GLN A 62 35.24 6.34 -10.37
N ILE A 63 35.45 5.10 -9.94
CA ILE A 63 36.71 4.64 -9.32
C ILE A 63 37.78 4.40 -10.40
N GLU A 64 37.42 3.77 -11.52
CA GLU A 64 38.36 3.56 -12.66
C GLU A 64 38.76 4.87 -13.35
N ASN A 65 37.83 5.81 -13.51
CA ASN A 65 38.10 7.12 -14.14
C ASN A 65 38.79 8.15 -13.21
N GLN A 66 39.09 7.82 -11.95
CA GLN A 66 39.94 8.67 -11.11
C GLN A 66 41.43 8.58 -11.48
N PHE A 67 41.83 7.50 -12.18
CA PHE A 67 43.21 7.25 -12.60
C PHE A 67 43.45 7.43 -14.11
N SER A 68 42.39 7.66 -14.88
CA SER A 68 42.41 7.87 -16.33
C SER A 68 42.12 9.33 -16.66
N SER A 69 42.76 9.87 -17.70
CA SER A 69 42.67 11.28 -18.15
C SER A 69 41.24 11.85 -18.17
N LEU A 70 41.12 13.17 -17.93
CA LEU A 70 39.86 13.96 -17.81
C LEU A 70 38.81 13.75 -18.92
N ASP A 71 39.18 13.19 -20.07
CA ASP A 71 38.34 13.03 -21.26
C ASP A 71 37.32 11.87 -21.21
N GLN A 72 37.32 11.04 -20.15
CA GLN A 72 36.42 9.87 -20.01
C GLN A 72 35.31 10.00 -18.94
N LYS A 73 35.03 11.19 -18.41
CA LYS A 73 33.90 11.36 -17.48
C LYS A 73 32.56 11.33 -18.22
N MET A 74 31.73 10.34 -17.92
CA MET A 74 30.36 10.26 -18.45
C MET A 74 29.59 11.54 -18.07
N PRO A 75 29.02 12.26 -19.07
CA PRO A 75 28.26 13.48 -18.80
C PRO A 75 27.03 13.14 -17.94
N LEU A 76 26.68 14.05 -17.02
CA LEU A 76 25.53 13.94 -16.12
C LEU A 76 25.57 12.75 -15.13
N SER A 77 26.70 12.06 -14.97
CA SER A 77 26.84 10.94 -14.02
C SER A 77 26.45 11.30 -12.57
N LEU A 78 26.74 12.53 -12.13
CA LEU A 78 26.30 13.04 -10.83
C LEU A 78 24.77 13.13 -10.73
N LEU A 79 24.12 13.72 -11.75
CA LEU A 79 22.67 13.87 -11.80
C LEU A 79 21.98 12.51 -11.86
N PHE A 80 22.54 11.57 -12.62
CA PHE A 80 22.05 10.21 -12.70
C PHE A 80 22.19 9.47 -11.35
N GLY A 81 23.33 9.62 -10.67
CA GLY A 81 23.53 9.08 -9.33
C GLY A 81 22.51 9.64 -8.32
N GLN A 82 22.26 10.95 -8.37
CA GLN A 82 21.22 11.60 -7.56
C GLN A 82 19.81 11.09 -7.89
N LEU A 83 19.50 10.87 -9.16
CA LEU A 83 18.21 10.30 -9.58
C LEU A 83 18.00 8.89 -9.02
N MET A 84 19.02 8.03 -9.08
CA MET A 84 18.95 6.67 -8.54
C MET A 84 18.83 6.66 -7.02
N GLU A 85 19.57 7.54 -6.33
CA GLU A 85 19.44 7.69 -4.88
C GLU A 85 18.05 8.19 -4.47
N ASN A 86 17.51 9.19 -5.19
CA ASN A 86 16.13 9.65 -5.00
C ASN A 86 15.11 8.52 -5.23
N THR A 87 15.35 7.66 -6.23
CA THR A 87 14.50 6.50 -6.52
C THR A 87 14.53 5.49 -5.38
N LYS A 88 15.69 5.22 -4.78
CA LYS A 88 15.81 4.39 -3.57
C LYS A 88 15.03 4.97 -2.39
N GLN A 89 15.18 6.27 -2.15
CA GLN A 89 14.46 6.96 -1.09
C GLN A 89 12.95 6.95 -1.31
N PHE A 90 12.49 7.09 -2.56
CA PHE A 90 11.09 6.94 -2.91
C PHE A 90 10.59 5.52 -2.60
N ALA A 91 11.31 4.50 -3.05
CA ALA A 91 10.92 3.12 -2.83
C ALA A 91 10.88 2.74 -1.34
N SER A 92 11.83 3.24 -0.53
CA SER A 92 11.81 3.08 0.93
C SER A 92 10.60 3.75 1.58
N ARG A 93 10.24 4.97 1.15
CA ARG A 93 9.04 5.67 1.62
C ARG A 93 7.76 4.93 1.22
N ALA A 94 7.72 4.37 0.01
CA ALA A 94 6.59 3.58 -0.46
C ALA A 94 6.41 2.31 0.39
N ASP A 95 7.49 1.59 0.70
CA ASP A 95 7.43 0.40 1.56
C ASP A 95 6.97 0.75 2.99
N SER A 96 7.49 1.83 3.58
CA SER A 96 7.02 2.32 4.89
C SER A 96 5.53 2.67 4.87
N THR A 97 5.05 3.32 3.80
CA THR A 97 3.63 3.65 3.63
C THR A 97 2.78 2.39 3.53
N VAL A 98 3.24 1.37 2.79
CA VAL A 98 2.55 0.07 2.70
C VAL A 98 2.42 -0.58 4.08
N GLN A 99 3.51 -0.61 4.86
CA GLN A 99 3.49 -1.16 6.22
C GLN A 99 2.53 -0.41 7.14
N GLN A 100 2.51 0.93 7.06
CA GLN A 100 1.57 1.74 7.84
C GLN A 100 0.12 1.49 7.45
N LEU A 101 -0.19 1.34 6.17
CA LEU A 101 -1.54 1.04 5.69
C LEU A 101 -1.97 -0.38 6.08
N GLN A 102 -1.04 -1.34 6.06
CA GLN A 102 -1.30 -2.69 6.56
C GLN A 102 -1.74 -2.65 8.03
N GLN A 103 -0.97 -1.98 8.89
CA GLN A 103 -1.27 -1.93 10.33
C GLN A 103 -2.49 -1.05 10.65
N ARG A 104 -2.58 0.15 10.05
CA ARG A 104 -3.58 1.15 10.45
C ARG A 104 -4.91 0.99 9.75
N PHE A 105 -4.90 0.55 8.49
CA PHE A 105 -6.12 0.44 7.69
C PHE A 105 -6.61 -1.00 7.61
N ILE A 106 -5.78 -1.95 7.16
CA ILE A 106 -6.21 -3.35 6.96
C ILE A 106 -6.61 -3.98 8.29
N GLU A 107 -5.70 -4.04 9.27
CA GLU A 107 -5.97 -4.70 10.55
C GLU A 107 -7.13 -4.04 11.32
N SER A 108 -7.20 -2.70 11.29
CA SER A 108 -8.28 -1.95 11.93
C SER A 108 -9.65 -2.27 11.32
N LEU A 109 -9.74 -2.27 9.99
CA LEU A 109 -10.99 -2.57 9.29
C LEU A 109 -11.40 -4.03 9.46
N GLU A 110 -10.44 -4.97 9.47
CA GLU A 110 -10.71 -6.39 9.75
C GLU A 110 -11.26 -6.60 11.15
N SER A 111 -10.61 -6.00 12.14
CA SER A 111 -11.06 -6.05 13.54
C SER A 111 -12.48 -5.50 13.66
N ARG A 112 -12.73 -4.33 13.06
CA ARG A 112 -14.07 -3.72 13.08
C ARG A 112 -15.11 -4.57 12.37
N GLN A 113 -14.75 -5.19 11.25
CA GLN A 113 -15.64 -6.06 10.49
C GLN A 113 -15.99 -7.32 11.29
N LYS A 114 -15.00 -7.92 11.97
CA LYS A 114 -15.19 -9.08 12.84
C LYS A 114 -16.14 -8.75 13.99
N ASP A 115 -15.91 -7.65 14.69
CA ASP A 115 -16.77 -7.17 15.78
C ASP A 115 -18.20 -6.92 15.31
N HIS A 116 -18.35 -6.25 14.17
CA HIS A 116 -19.65 -5.99 13.57
C HIS A 116 -20.40 -7.30 13.25
N ASN A 117 -19.72 -8.29 12.67
CA ASN A 117 -20.30 -9.59 12.37
C ASN A 117 -20.71 -10.36 13.63
N ILE A 118 -19.93 -10.31 14.70
CA ILE A 118 -20.27 -10.91 16.00
C ILE A 118 -21.53 -10.28 16.56
N ARG A 119 -21.59 -8.94 16.62
CA ARG A 119 -22.77 -8.20 17.13
C ARG A 119 -24.02 -8.49 16.30
N ARG A 120 -23.90 -8.48 14.96
CA ARG A 120 -25.01 -8.79 14.06
C ARG A 120 -25.56 -10.20 14.28
N ARG A 121 -24.69 -11.21 14.48
CA ARG A 121 -25.12 -12.59 14.74
C ARG A 121 -25.86 -12.71 16.07
N LYS A 122 -25.36 -12.05 17.12
CA LYS A 122 -26.00 -12.01 18.45
C LYS A 122 -27.38 -11.33 18.45
N LEU A 123 -27.61 -10.39 17.54
CA LEU A 123 -28.91 -9.72 17.41
C LEU A 123 -29.92 -10.51 16.57
N LYS A 124 -29.44 -11.47 15.76
CA LYS A 124 -30.28 -12.32 14.92
C LYS A 124 -30.75 -13.59 15.66
N SER A 125 -30.02 -14.01 16.70
CA SER A 125 -30.40 -15.06 17.66
C SER A 125 -31.40 -14.53 18.67
#